data_AF-A0A9R1HNH8-F1
#
_entry.id   AF-A0A9R1HNH8-F1
#
_cell.length_a   1.000
_cell.length_b   1.000
_cell.length_c   1.000
_cell.angle_alpha   90.00
_cell.angle_beta   90.00
_cell.angle_gamma   90.00
#
_symmetry.space_group_name_H-M   'P 1'
#
loop_
_entity.id
_entity.type
_entity.pdbx_description
1 polymer ?
#
loop_
_entity_poly.entity_id
_entity_poly.type
_entity_poly.pdbx_seq_one_letter_code
_entity_poly.pdbx_strand_id
1 'polypeptide(L)'
;MAAKMAKNVDKPLFTATFNVQASSADYVTFINGIRNKLRNPGHSSHNRPVLPPIEPNVPPSRWFHIVLKTSPASTGLTLATRADNLYWEGFKSSDGTWWELTPGLIPGATHVGFGGTYRDLLGDTDKLTNVALGRQQMADAVTALYGRTKADKTSGPKQQQAREAVTTLLLMVHEATRFQTVSGFVAGVLHPKEKKSGKIGNEMKAQVNGWQDLSEALLKTDAKPPPGKAPAKFTPIEKMGVRTAEQAAATLGILLFVQVPGGMTVAQALELFHKSGGK
;
A
#
# COMPACT_ATOMS: atom_id res chain seq x y z
N MET A 1 -14.71 -10.73 -19.51
CA MET A 1 -15.06 -11.59 -18.37
C MET A 1 -15.26 -10.71 -17.16
N ALA A 2 -16.41 -10.77 -16.47
CA ALA A 2 -16.53 -10.12 -15.17
C ALA A 2 -15.51 -10.76 -14.21
N ALA A 3 -14.66 -9.96 -13.59
CA ALA A 3 -13.77 -10.47 -12.54
C ALA A 3 -14.63 -11.10 -11.44
N LYS A 4 -14.26 -12.30 -10.98
CA LYS A 4 -15.00 -12.96 -9.88
C LYS A 4 -14.88 -12.08 -8.64
N MET A 5 -16.00 -11.91 -7.91
CA MET A 5 -16.03 -11.15 -6.66
C MET A 5 -14.99 -11.68 -5.68
N ALA A 6 -14.38 -10.78 -4.91
CA ALA A 6 -13.46 -11.10 -3.86
C ALA A 6 -14.11 -11.95 -2.76
N LYS A 7 -13.30 -12.73 -2.05
CA LYS A 7 -13.70 -13.48 -0.86
C LYS A 7 -13.02 -12.90 0.37
N ASN A 8 -13.60 -13.13 1.54
CA ASN A 8 -13.00 -12.80 2.85
C ASN A 8 -12.71 -11.30 3.08
N VAL A 9 -13.34 -10.38 2.34
CA VAL A 9 -13.14 -8.93 2.55
C VAL A 9 -13.52 -8.53 3.99
N ASP A 10 -14.62 -9.07 4.53
CA ASP A 10 -15.04 -8.87 5.94
C ASP A 10 -14.40 -9.84 6.95
N LYS A 11 -13.46 -10.69 6.50
CA LYS A 11 -12.70 -11.63 7.34
C LYS A 11 -11.20 -11.31 7.22
N PRO A 12 -10.77 -10.12 7.67
CA PRO A 12 -9.38 -9.70 7.52
C PRO A 12 -8.44 -10.62 8.29
N LEU A 13 -7.28 -10.92 7.70
CA LEU A 13 -6.19 -11.65 8.36
C LEU A 13 -5.73 -10.94 9.64
N PHE A 14 -5.75 -9.61 9.62
CA PHE A 14 -5.54 -8.75 10.78
C PHE A 14 -6.13 -7.36 10.54
N THR A 15 -6.29 -6.61 11.62
CA THR A 15 -6.61 -5.18 11.59
C THR A 15 -5.45 -4.39 12.19
N ALA A 16 -5.01 -3.33 11.50
CA ALA A 16 -4.04 -2.36 12.01
C ALA A 16 -4.74 -1.02 12.24
N THR A 17 -4.54 -0.42 13.41
CA THR A 17 -5.25 0.82 13.79
C THR A 17 -4.26 1.95 14.01
N PHE A 18 -4.58 3.13 13.50
CA PHE A 18 -3.81 4.34 13.74
C PHE A 18 -4.72 5.51 14.12
N ASN A 19 -4.35 6.23 15.18
CA ASN A 19 -4.97 7.51 15.51
C ASN A 19 -4.20 8.63 14.81
N VAL A 20 -4.86 9.42 13.97
CA VAL A 20 -4.22 10.49 13.18
C VAL A 20 -3.60 11.58 14.05
N GLN A 21 -3.95 11.66 15.34
CA GLN A 21 -3.33 12.57 16.33
C GLN A 21 -2.16 11.95 17.09
N ALA A 22 -1.82 10.67 16.83
CA ALA A 22 -0.73 9.98 17.50
C ALA A 22 0.66 10.52 17.08
N SER A 23 1.70 10.09 17.80
CA SER A 23 3.05 10.56 17.56
C SER A 23 3.63 10.03 16.24
N SER A 24 4.71 10.65 15.78
CA SER A 24 5.50 10.13 14.65
C SER A 24 6.05 8.70 14.93
N ALA A 25 6.44 8.42 16.17
CA ALA A 25 6.91 7.10 16.58
C ALA A 25 5.80 6.03 16.52
N ASP A 26 4.57 6.38 16.91
CA ASP A 26 3.42 5.50 16.80
C ASP A 26 3.08 5.21 15.34
N TYR A 27 3.22 6.21 14.46
CA TYR A 27 3.03 6.04 13.01
C TYR A 27 4.06 5.06 12.42
N VAL A 28 5.35 5.22 12.77
CA VAL A 28 6.40 4.29 12.33
C VAL A 28 6.12 2.87 12.83
N THR A 29 5.70 2.73 14.09
CA THR A 29 5.31 1.44 14.69
C THR A 29 4.13 0.82 13.96
N PHE A 30 3.11 1.62 13.64
CA PHE A 30 1.94 1.21 12.87
C PHE A 30 2.33 0.66 11.48
N ILE A 31 3.12 1.41 10.71
CA ILE A 31 3.57 0.99 9.38
C ILE A 31 4.45 -0.27 9.44
N ASN A 32 5.39 -0.34 10.39
CA ASN A 32 6.24 -1.53 10.55
C ASN A 32 5.44 -2.76 10.99
N GLY A 33 4.41 -2.58 11.83
CA GLY A 33 3.49 -3.63 12.21
C GLY A 33 2.75 -4.23 11.01
N ILE A 34 2.30 -3.40 10.07
CA ILE A 34 1.67 -3.86 8.82
C ILE A 34 2.67 -4.67 7.99
N ARG A 35 3.86 -4.13 7.71
CA ARG A 35 4.91 -4.83 6.94
C ARG A 35 5.23 -6.20 7.56
N ASN A 36 5.36 -6.26 8.88
CA ASN A 36 5.67 -7.49 9.59
C ASN A 36 4.56 -8.54 9.45
N LYS A 37 3.29 -8.14 9.54
CA LYS A 37 2.15 -9.08 9.44
C LYS A 37 1.88 -9.56 8.00
N LEU A 38 2.34 -8.82 7.00
CA LEU A 38 2.17 -9.16 5.57
C LEU A 38 3.29 -10.01 4.99
N ARG A 39 4.42 -10.15 5.70
CA ARG A 39 5.59 -10.88 5.20
C ARG A 39 5.25 -12.33 4.87
N ASN A 40 5.89 -12.85 3.82
CA ASN A 40 6.10 -14.29 3.69
C ASN A 40 7.24 -14.70 4.63
N PRO A 41 7.00 -15.46 5.72
CA PRO A 41 8.07 -15.78 6.67
C PRO A 41 9.19 -16.64 6.06
N GLY A 42 8.90 -17.37 4.97
CA GLY A 42 9.87 -18.16 4.23
C GLY A 42 10.61 -17.39 3.12
N HIS A 43 10.38 -16.08 2.96
CA HIS A 43 11.01 -15.30 1.89
C HIS A 43 11.33 -13.86 2.32
N SER A 44 12.62 -13.57 2.40
CA SER A 44 13.17 -12.22 2.60
C SER A 44 14.22 -11.93 1.53
N SER A 45 14.43 -10.65 1.23
CA SER A 45 15.51 -10.17 0.37
C SER A 45 16.23 -9.04 1.09
N HIS A 46 17.54 -9.16 1.32
CA HIS A 46 18.36 -8.12 1.96
C HIS A 46 17.76 -7.61 3.30
N ASN A 47 17.29 -8.53 4.15
CA ASN A 47 16.60 -8.25 5.42
C ASN A 47 15.30 -7.44 5.29
N ARG A 48 14.71 -7.37 4.08
CA ARG A 48 13.40 -6.79 3.84
C ARG A 48 12.36 -7.90 3.62
N PRO A 49 11.14 -7.73 4.14
CA PRO A 49 10.07 -8.69 3.90
C PRO A 49 9.67 -8.69 2.42
N VAL A 50 9.30 -9.86 1.90
CA VAL A 50 8.65 -10.02 0.59
C VAL A 50 7.21 -10.44 0.84
N LEU A 51 6.25 -9.86 0.10
CA LEU A 51 4.87 -10.34 0.11
C LEU A 51 4.80 -11.78 -0.40
N PRO A 52 3.83 -12.60 0.07
CA PRO A 52 3.52 -13.84 -0.61
C PRO A 52 2.98 -13.54 -2.02
N PRO A 53 3.17 -14.46 -2.98
CA PRO A 53 2.58 -14.32 -4.32
C PRO A 53 1.06 -14.17 -4.29
N ILE A 54 0.50 -13.57 -5.33
CA ILE A 54 -0.95 -13.63 -5.59
C ILE A 54 -1.32 -15.07 -5.87
N GLU A 55 -2.36 -15.58 -5.19
CA GLU A 55 -2.85 -16.94 -5.38
C GLU A 55 -3.40 -17.12 -6.81
N PRO A 56 -2.89 -18.10 -7.59
CA PRO A 56 -3.34 -18.30 -8.96
C PRO A 56 -4.74 -18.93 -9.01
N ASN A 57 -5.49 -18.61 -10.07
CA ASN A 57 -6.78 -19.24 -10.41
C ASN A 57 -7.93 -19.03 -9.40
N VAL A 58 -7.77 -18.14 -8.43
CA VAL A 58 -8.82 -17.77 -7.45
C VAL A 58 -9.06 -16.26 -7.44
N PRO A 59 -10.27 -15.78 -7.08
CA PRO A 59 -10.46 -14.36 -6.83
C PRO A 59 -9.62 -13.89 -5.62
N PRO A 60 -9.35 -12.57 -5.47
CA PRO A 60 -8.66 -12.04 -4.30
C PRO A 60 -9.33 -12.48 -3.00
N SER A 61 -8.61 -13.26 -2.21
CA SER A 61 -9.16 -13.95 -1.01
C SER A 61 -8.39 -13.64 0.28
N ARG A 62 -7.30 -12.86 0.19
CA ARG A 62 -6.44 -12.49 1.31
C ARG A 62 -6.49 -10.98 1.53
N TRP A 63 -7.04 -10.57 2.66
CA TRP A 63 -7.36 -9.18 2.97
C TRP A 63 -6.89 -8.82 4.37
N PHE A 64 -6.60 -7.54 4.59
CA PHE A 64 -6.41 -6.98 5.92
C PHE A 64 -7.12 -5.63 6.00
N HIS A 65 -7.45 -5.22 7.22
CA HIS A 65 -8.09 -3.94 7.46
C HIS A 65 -7.11 -2.93 8.06
N ILE A 66 -7.27 -1.69 7.64
CA ILE A 66 -6.65 -0.54 8.32
C ILE A 66 -7.78 0.31 8.89
N VAL A 67 -7.69 0.68 10.16
CA VAL A 67 -8.65 1.56 10.82
C VAL A 67 -7.97 2.87 11.19
N LEU A 68 -8.41 3.96 10.58
CA LEU A 68 -7.92 5.31 10.86
C LEU A 68 -8.92 6.06 11.73
N LYS A 69 -8.45 6.59 12.86
CA LYS A 69 -9.28 7.29 13.85
C LYS A 69 -8.87 8.76 13.95
N THR A 70 -9.84 9.67 14.05
CA THR A 70 -9.56 11.12 14.26
C THR A 70 -9.24 11.45 15.72
N SER A 71 -9.67 10.60 16.65
CA SER A 71 -9.32 10.63 18.07
C SER A 71 -9.33 9.22 18.68
N PRO A 72 -8.72 8.97 19.85
CA PRO A 72 -8.70 7.64 20.48
C PRO A 72 -10.10 7.03 20.68
N ALA A 73 -11.09 7.87 21.02
CA ALA A 73 -12.47 7.47 21.30
C ALA A 73 -13.38 7.43 20.05
N SER A 74 -12.93 7.96 18.91
CA SER A 74 -13.73 7.94 17.68
C SER A 74 -13.87 6.55 17.07
N THR A 75 -15.02 6.31 16.43
CA THR A 75 -15.16 5.24 15.42
C THR A 75 -14.28 5.58 14.23
N GLY A 76 -13.58 4.59 13.68
CA GLY A 76 -12.59 4.80 12.62
C GLY A 76 -13.09 4.48 11.21
N LEU A 77 -12.53 5.16 10.22
CA LEU A 77 -12.61 4.79 8.82
C LEU A 77 -11.90 3.45 8.61
N THR A 78 -12.61 2.44 8.11
CA THR A 78 -12.02 1.13 7.80
C THR A 78 -11.67 1.06 6.33
N LEU A 79 -10.46 0.60 6.01
CA LEU A 79 -9.95 0.38 4.65
C LEU A 79 -9.78 -1.12 4.40
N ALA A 80 -10.38 -1.63 3.32
CA ALA A 80 -10.17 -3.00 2.83
C ALA A 80 -8.98 -3.01 1.86
N THR A 81 -7.90 -3.67 2.27
CA THR A 81 -6.65 -3.72 1.50
C THR A 81 -6.26 -5.17 1.23
N ARG A 82 -5.83 -5.45 0.01
CA ARG A 82 -5.33 -6.77 -0.39
C ARG A 82 -3.99 -7.08 0.30
N ALA A 83 -3.88 -8.28 0.84
CA ALA A 83 -2.70 -8.72 1.59
C ALA A 83 -1.59 -9.33 0.72
N ASP A 84 -1.78 -9.40 -0.60
CA ASP A 84 -0.84 -9.95 -1.58
C ASP A 84 -0.14 -8.88 -2.43
N ASN A 85 -0.76 -7.70 -2.60
CA ASN A 85 -0.19 -6.60 -3.39
C ASN A 85 -0.41 -5.20 -2.78
N LEU A 86 -0.98 -5.08 -1.57
CA LEU A 86 -1.25 -3.80 -0.92
C LEU A 86 -2.19 -2.87 -1.70
N TYR A 87 -3.03 -3.38 -2.61
CA TYR A 87 -4.01 -2.54 -3.29
C TYR A 87 -5.16 -2.21 -2.35
N TRP A 88 -5.48 -0.93 -2.26
CA TRP A 88 -6.68 -0.45 -1.56
C TRP A 88 -7.87 -0.57 -2.48
N GLU A 89 -8.87 -1.35 -2.09
CA GLU A 89 -10.01 -1.66 -2.95
C GLU A 89 -11.34 -1.14 -2.39
N GLY A 90 -11.39 -0.77 -1.12
CA GLY A 90 -12.59 -0.15 -0.58
C GLY A 90 -12.47 0.42 0.82
N PHE A 91 -13.45 1.22 1.22
CA PHE A 91 -13.52 1.83 2.54
C PHE A 91 -14.94 1.82 3.10
N LYS A 92 -15.08 1.80 4.42
CA LYS A 92 -16.38 1.78 5.10
C LYS A 92 -16.67 3.13 5.73
N SER A 93 -17.74 3.81 5.28
CA SER A 93 -18.22 5.07 5.86
C SER A 93 -19.03 4.84 7.14
N SER A 94 -19.34 5.93 7.83
CA SER A 94 -20.03 5.96 9.13
C SER A 94 -21.45 5.37 9.08
N ASP A 95 -22.11 5.44 7.93
CA ASP A 95 -23.42 4.82 7.65
C ASP A 95 -23.34 3.30 7.41
N GLY A 96 -22.14 2.73 7.50
CA GLY A 96 -21.88 1.31 7.28
C GLY A 96 -21.72 0.91 5.80
N THR A 97 -21.82 1.84 4.86
CA THR A 97 -21.64 1.56 3.43
C THR A 97 -20.19 1.19 3.13
N TRP A 98 -19.97 0.01 2.53
CA TRP A 98 -18.72 -0.30 1.86
C TRP A 98 -18.69 0.39 0.49
N TRP A 99 -17.71 1.25 0.28
CA TRP A 99 -17.41 1.88 -0.99
C TRP A 99 -16.26 1.13 -1.67
N GLU A 100 -16.43 0.73 -2.92
CA GLU A 100 -15.39 0.01 -3.68
C GLU A 100 -14.80 0.89 -4.79
N LEU A 101 -13.48 0.74 -5.00
CA LEU A 101 -12.70 1.39 -6.05
C LEU A 101 -12.73 0.59 -7.35
N THR A 102 -12.95 -0.72 -7.28
CA THR A 102 -13.11 -1.59 -8.45
C THR A 102 -14.56 -2.08 -8.52
N PRO A 103 -15.33 -1.76 -9.60
CA PRO A 103 -16.73 -2.16 -9.71
C PRO A 103 -16.92 -3.68 -9.62
N GLY A 104 -17.81 -4.13 -8.73
CA GLY A 104 -18.19 -5.52 -8.55
C GLY A 104 -17.14 -6.39 -7.85
N LEU A 105 -16.11 -5.80 -7.24
CA LEU A 105 -15.06 -6.54 -6.56
C LEU A 105 -15.47 -6.95 -5.15
N ILE A 106 -16.05 -6.04 -4.36
CA ILE A 106 -16.41 -6.29 -2.96
C ILE A 106 -17.89 -6.65 -2.88
N PRO A 107 -18.24 -7.85 -2.34
CA PRO A 107 -19.63 -8.25 -2.14
C PRO A 107 -20.47 -7.21 -1.39
N GLY A 108 -21.56 -6.75 -2.01
CA GLY A 108 -22.49 -5.78 -1.41
C GLY A 108 -21.99 -4.33 -1.35
N ALA A 109 -20.81 -4.03 -1.89
CA ALA A 109 -20.29 -2.66 -1.92
C ALA A 109 -20.96 -1.78 -2.98
N THR A 110 -20.85 -0.46 -2.77
CA THR A 110 -21.25 0.57 -3.73
C THR A 110 -20.02 1.12 -4.42
N HIS A 111 -19.95 1.05 -5.75
CA HIS A 111 -18.84 1.65 -6.46
C HIS A 111 -18.77 3.17 -6.23
N VAL A 112 -17.59 3.68 -5.88
CA VAL A 112 -17.35 5.08 -5.51
C VAL A 112 -17.43 6.04 -6.72
N GLY A 113 -17.29 5.52 -7.94
CA GLY A 113 -17.37 6.30 -9.18
C GLY A 113 -16.02 6.70 -9.77
N PHE A 114 -14.93 6.09 -9.30
CA PHE A 114 -13.57 6.19 -9.84
C PHE A 114 -12.73 5.02 -9.35
N GLY A 115 -11.63 4.73 -10.05
CA GLY A 115 -10.66 3.69 -9.69
C GLY A 115 -9.61 4.13 -8.66
N GLY A 116 -8.88 3.17 -8.12
CA GLY A 116 -7.81 3.41 -7.13
C GLY A 116 -6.44 3.80 -7.72
N THR A 117 -6.34 4.06 -9.03
CA THR A 117 -5.07 4.39 -9.67
C THR A 117 -4.79 5.89 -9.63
N TYR A 118 -3.52 6.30 -9.56
CA TYR A 118 -3.19 7.74 -9.63
C TYR A 118 -3.64 8.40 -10.93
N ARG A 119 -3.81 7.64 -12.02
CA ARG A 119 -4.43 8.15 -13.25
C ARG A 119 -5.90 8.55 -13.03
N ASP A 120 -6.68 7.73 -12.33
CA ASP A 120 -8.09 8.06 -12.03
C ASP A 120 -8.22 9.17 -11.00
N LEU A 121 -7.27 9.24 -10.05
CA LEU A 121 -7.32 10.16 -8.92
C LEU A 121 -6.77 11.56 -9.24
N LEU A 122 -5.70 11.63 -10.04
CA LEU A 122 -4.97 12.87 -10.35
C LEU A 122 -5.00 13.23 -11.84
N GLY A 123 -5.43 12.30 -12.70
CA GLY A 123 -5.32 12.39 -14.15
C GLY A 123 -3.97 11.89 -14.69
N ASP A 124 -2.91 11.94 -13.87
CA ASP A 124 -1.54 11.54 -14.26
C ASP A 124 -0.71 11.15 -13.02
N THR A 125 0.08 10.08 -13.14
CA THR A 125 1.06 9.65 -12.15
C THR A 125 2.18 10.67 -11.89
N ASP A 126 2.43 11.59 -12.83
CA ASP A 126 3.43 12.64 -12.67
C ASP A 126 3.03 13.73 -11.67
N LYS A 127 1.75 13.81 -11.31
CA LYS A 127 1.22 14.80 -10.36
C LYS A 127 1.38 14.40 -8.90
N LEU A 128 2.01 13.26 -8.60
CA LEU A 128 2.27 12.83 -7.22
C LEU A 128 3.07 13.87 -6.41
N THR A 129 3.98 14.58 -7.06
CA THR A 129 4.78 15.67 -6.45
C THR A 129 3.95 16.90 -6.09
N ASN A 130 2.68 16.97 -6.49
CA ASN A 130 1.78 18.07 -6.15
C ASN A 130 0.96 17.81 -4.88
N VAL A 131 0.92 16.57 -4.40
CA VAL A 131 0.05 16.16 -3.27
C VAL A 131 0.68 16.58 -1.94
N ALA A 132 -0.01 17.45 -1.21
CA ALA A 132 0.41 17.84 0.13
C ALA A 132 0.09 16.72 1.14
N LEU A 133 1.10 16.32 1.90
CA LEU A 133 1.01 15.30 2.95
C LEU A 133 1.32 15.93 4.31
N GLY A 134 0.54 15.55 5.30
CA GLY A 134 0.66 16.08 6.65
C GLY A 134 -0.46 15.58 7.55
N ARG A 135 -0.36 15.90 8.85
CA ARG A 135 -1.32 15.46 9.85
C ARG A 135 -2.74 15.93 9.55
N GLN A 136 -2.89 17.20 9.17
CA GLN A 136 -4.19 17.78 8.86
C GLN A 136 -4.79 17.14 7.59
N GLN A 137 -3.99 16.95 6.55
CA GLN A 137 -4.43 16.31 5.31
C GLN A 137 -4.92 14.88 5.56
N MET A 138 -4.23 14.11 6.40
CA MET A 138 -4.70 12.77 6.80
C MET A 138 -6.03 12.84 7.56
N ALA A 139 -6.17 13.76 8.53
CA ALA A 139 -7.39 13.92 9.30
C ALA A 139 -8.59 14.36 8.46
N ASP A 140 -8.37 15.29 7.51
CA ASP A 140 -9.40 15.78 6.58
C ASP A 140 -9.82 14.66 5.61
N ALA A 141 -8.86 13.87 5.11
CA ALA A 141 -9.14 12.72 4.26
C ALA A 141 -9.97 11.65 4.99
N VAL A 142 -9.62 11.34 6.25
CA VAL A 142 -10.42 10.43 7.08
C VAL A 142 -11.83 10.98 7.27
N THR A 143 -11.97 12.26 7.60
CA THR A 143 -13.27 12.91 7.81
C THR A 143 -14.13 12.88 6.55
N ALA A 144 -13.56 13.20 5.38
CA ALA A 144 -14.27 13.23 4.11
C ALA A 144 -14.78 11.85 3.68
N LEU A 145 -13.96 10.80 3.79
CA LEU A 145 -14.37 9.45 3.39
C LEU A 145 -15.27 8.79 4.42
N TYR A 146 -15.03 9.01 5.71
CA TYR A 146 -15.86 8.46 6.77
C TYR A 146 -17.26 9.07 6.78
N GLY A 147 -17.37 10.38 6.53
CA GLY A 147 -18.65 11.08 6.46
C GLY A 147 -19.38 10.94 5.11
N ARG A 148 -18.83 10.18 4.15
CA ARG A 148 -19.42 10.03 2.82
C ARG A 148 -20.74 9.27 2.89
N THR A 149 -21.74 9.75 2.18
CA THR A 149 -23.06 9.14 2.03
C THR A 149 -23.36 8.84 0.56
N LYS A 150 -24.40 8.03 0.29
CA LYS A 150 -24.81 7.71 -1.10
C LYS A 150 -25.20 8.95 -1.90
N ALA A 151 -25.74 10.00 -1.26
CA ALA A 151 -26.10 11.26 -1.90
C ALA A 151 -24.89 12.01 -2.46
N ASP A 152 -23.69 11.83 -1.88
CA ASP A 152 -22.47 12.51 -2.34
C ASP A 152 -21.99 12.01 -3.71
N LYS A 153 -22.45 10.83 -4.16
CA LYS A 153 -21.97 10.19 -5.41
C LYS A 153 -22.29 11.00 -6.66
N THR A 154 -23.40 11.74 -6.68
CA THR A 154 -23.82 12.56 -7.83
C THR A 154 -23.24 13.96 -7.81
N SER A 155 -22.57 14.36 -6.72
CA SER A 155 -21.98 15.69 -6.57
C SER A 155 -20.54 15.72 -7.10
N GLY A 156 -20.32 16.48 -8.18
CA GLY A 156 -18.98 16.68 -8.76
C GLY A 156 -17.92 17.13 -7.74
N PRO A 157 -18.19 18.17 -6.92
CA PRO A 157 -17.27 18.60 -5.86
C PRO A 157 -16.97 17.50 -4.83
N LYS A 158 -17.97 16.69 -4.46
CA LYS A 158 -17.77 15.59 -3.50
C LYS A 158 -16.98 14.42 -4.09
N GLN A 159 -17.15 14.14 -5.38
CA GLN A 159 -16.32 13.18 -6.09
C GLN A 159 -14.85 13.64 -6.14
N GLN A 160 -14.62 14.93 -6.35
CA GLN A 160 -13.27 15.50 -6.34
C GLN A 160 -12.63 15.42 -4.94
N GLN A 161 -13.37 15.84 -3.90
CA GLN A 161 -12.92 15.71 -2.50
C GLN A 161 -12.59 14.24 -2.14
N ALA A 162 -13.39 13.28 -2.60
CA ALA A 162 -13.14 11.87 -2.37
C ALA A 162 -11.86 11.38 -3.09
N ARG A 163 -11.59 11.82 -4.33
CA ARG A 163 -10.35 11.49 -5.05
C ARG A 163 -9.10 12.01 -4.32
N GLU A 164 -9.16 13.24 -3.83
CA GLU A 164 -8.07 13.86 -3.07
C GLU A 164 -7.83 13.14 -1.73
N ALA A 165 -8.91 12.78 -1.03
CA ALA A 165 -8.82 12.01 0.21
C ALA A 165 -8.24 10.60 -0.03
N VAL A 166 -8.68 9.91 -1.08
CA VAL A 166 -8.11 8.59 -1.46
C VAL A 166 -6.64 8.72 -1.82
N THR A 167 -6.24 9.73 -2.59
CA THR A 167 -4.83 9.98 -2.92
C THR A 167 -3.98 10.19 -1.66
N THR A 168 -4.48 11.00 -0.73
CA THR A 168 -3.79 11.30 0.53
C THR A 168 -3.55 10.03 1.34
N LEU A 169 -4.57 9.19 1.51
CA LEU A 169 -4.44 7.97 2.30
C LEU A 169 -3.63 6.88 1.58
N LEU A 170 -3.69 6.79 0.24
CA LEU A 170 -2.79 5.92 -0.53
C LEU A 170 -1.33 6.24 -0.22
N LEU A 171 -0.93 7.50 -0.31
CA LEU A 171 0.45 7.92 -0.06
C LEU A 171 0.86 7.68 1.41
N MET A 172 0.01 8.08 2.35
CA MET A 172 0.36 8.06 3.77
C MET A 172 0.18 6.70 4.45
N VAL A 173 -0.42 5.71 3.78
CA VAL A 173 -0.63 4.37 4.34
C VAL A 173 -0.05 3.30 3.42
N HIS A 174 -0.52 3.21 2.18
CA HIS A 174 -0.16 2.13 1.26
C HIS A 174 1.25 2.32 0.70
N GLU A 175 1.58 3.50 0.16
CA GLU A 175 2.94 3.78 -0.31
C GLU A 175 3.94 3.87 0.84
N ALA A 176 3.53 4.41 1.99
CA ALA A 176 4.32 4.34 3.20
C ALA A 176 4.58 2.89 3.65
N THR A 177 3.64 1.96 3.46
CA THR A 177 3.89 0.54 3.74
C THR A 177 4.90 -0.04 2.76
N ARG A 178 4.77 0.27 1.46
CA ARG A 178 5.67 -0.21 0.39
C ARG A 178 7.08 0.34 0.49
N PHE A 179 7.27 1.58 0.94
CA PHE A 179 8.55 2.29 0.90
C PHE A 179 8.96 2.89 2.25
N GLN A 180 10.21 2.64 2.65
CA GLN A 180 10.81 3.26 3.83
C GLN A 180 10.96 4.77 3.65
N THR A 181 11.35 5.20 2.45
CA THR A 181 11.49 6.62 2.07
C THR A 181 10.19 7.39 2.30
N VAL A 182 9.06 6.86 1.79
CA VAL A 182 7.74 7.48 1.98
C VAL A 182 7.31 7.45 3.44
N SER A 183 7.49 6.33 4.16
CA SER A 183 7.15 6.29 5.59
C SER A 183 7.99 7.25 6.44
N GLY A 184 9.28 7.39 6.13
CA GLY A 184 10.18 8.31 6.84
C GLY A 184 9.82 9.78 6.55
N PHE A 185 9.48 10.08 5.29
CA PHE A 185 8.97 11.40 4.91
C PHE A 185 7.68 11.75 5.66
N VAL A 186 6.70 10.84 5.66
CA VAL A 186 5.41 11.04 6.36
C VAL A 186 5.64 11.19 7.86
N ALA A 187 6.46 10.34 8.46
CA ALA A 187 6.83 10.45 9.87
C ALA A 187 7.46 11.82 10.20
N GLY A 188 8.27 12.37 9.29
CA GLY A 188 8.88 13.70 9.43
C GLY A 188 7.92 14.88 9.29
N VAL A 189 6.71 14.69 8.72
CA VAL A 189 5.68 15.74 8.66
C VAL A 189 4.56 15.54 9.69
N LEU A 190 4.52 14.41 10.40
CA LEU A 190 3.58 14.12 11.49
C LEU A 190 4.04 14.67 12.85
N HIS A 191 4.41 15.95 12.91
CA HIS A 191 4.74 16.59 14.19
C HIS A 191 3.46 16.86 15.03
N PRO A 192 3.47 16.68 16.37
CA PRO A 192 2.27 16.88 17.19
C PRO A 192 1.86 18.35 17.38
N LYS A 193 2.82 19.28 17.36
CA LYS A 193 2.60 20.69 17.76
C LYS A 193 2.68 21.69 16.62
N GLU A 194 3.13 21.27 15.44
CA GLU A 194 3.35 22.14 14.30
C GLU A 194 2.51 21.69 13.12
N LYS A 195 1.80 22.64 12.48
CA LYS A 195 1.07 22.41 11.23
C LYS A 195 2.07 22.30 10.07
N LYS A 196 2.87 21.23 10.05
CA LYS A 196 3.75 20.91 8.92
C LYS A 196 2.98 20.14 7.85
N SER A 197 3.26 20.50 6.61
CA SER A 197 2.93 19.69 5.44
C SER A 197 4.12 19.72 4.50
N GLY A 198 4.21 18.70 3.65
CA GLY A 198 5.26 18.62 2.63
C GLY A 198 4.75 17.86 1.41
N LYS A 199 5.56 17.87 0.35
CA LYS A 199 5.32 17.11 -0.88
C LYS A 199 6.51 16.20 -1.13
N ILE A 200 6.27 15.03 -1.72
CA ILE A 200 7.36 14.13 -2.08
C ILE A 200 8.17 14.68 -3.26
N GLY A 201 9.46 14.36 -3.32
CA GLY A 201 10.34 14.68 -4.44
C GLY A 201 10.20 13.72 -5.63
N ASN A 202 10.99 13.97 -6.68
CA ASN A 202 10.96 13.19 -7.92
C ASN A 202 11.41 11.73 -7.72
N GLU A 203 12.37 11.49 -6.83
CA GLU A 203 12.91 10.17 -6.53
C GLU A 203 11.82 9.30 -5.89
N MET A 204 11.14 9.81 -4.86
CA MET A 204 10.02 9.11 -4.22
C MET A 204 8.84 8.91 -5.18
N LYS A 205 8.56 9.88 -6.06
CA LYS A 205 7.57 9.69 -7.15
C LYS A 205 7.96 8.51 -8.03
N ALA A 206 9.21 8.46 -8.49
CA ALA A 206 9.68 7.38 -9.36
C ALA A 206 9.64 6.02 -8.65
N GLN A 207 9.92 5.98 -7.36
CA GLN A 207 9.78 4.78 -6.51
C GLN A 207 8.33 4.30 -6.48
N VAL A 208 7.38 5.19 -6.13
CA VAL A 208 5.93 4.88 -6.10
C VAL A 208 5.43 4.34 -7.44
N ASN A 209 5.82 5.00 -8.54
CA ASN A 209 5.43 4.59 -9.89
C ASN A 209 6.12 3.29 -10.37
N GLY A 210 7.13 2.78 -9.65
CA GLY A 210 7.94 1.64 -10.05
C GLY A 210 8.20 0.63 -8.92
N TRP A 211 7.22 0.41 -8.04
CA TRP A 211 7.36 -0.54 -6.92
C TRP A 211 7.71 -1.96 -7.38
N GLN A 212 7.04 -2.44 -8.44
CA GLN A 212 7.35 -3.72 -9.05
C GLN A 212 8.77 -3.73 -9.64
N ASP A 213 9.15 -2.71 -10.41
CA ASP A 213 10.48 -2.61 -11.03
C ASP A 213 11.60 -2.66 -9.98
N LEU A 214 11.46 -1.92 -8.88
CA LEU A 214 12.46 -1.91 -7.82
C LEU A 214 12.49 -3.23 -7.03
N SER A 215 11.32 -3.84 -6.80
CA SER A 215 11.23 -5.16 -6.17
C SER A 215 11.91 -6.22 -7.04
N GLU A 216 11.64 -6.21 -8.35
CA GLU A 216 12.24 -7.12 -9.32
C GLU A 216 13.76 -6.94 -9.40
N ALA A 217 14.24 -5.70 -9.46
CA ALA A 217 15.66 -5.39 -9.53
C ALA A 217 16.43 -5.93 -8.32
N LEU A 218 15.84 -5.85 -7.12
CA LEU A 218 16.45 -6.42 -5.91
C LEU A 218 16.33 -7.94 -5.86
N LEU A 219 15.18 -8.52 -6.21
CA LEU A 219 15.00 -9.99 -6.24
C LEU A 219 15.95 -10.68 -7.24
N LYS A 220 16.31 -10.02 -8.35
CA LYS A 220 17.31 -10.53 -9.31
C LYS A 220 18.68 -10.75 -8.68
N THR A 221 19.07 -9.98 -7.66
CA THR A 221 20.38 -10.15 -7.02
C THR A 221 20.43 -11.38 -6.09
N ASP A 222 19.27 -11.90 -5.68
CA ASP A 222 19.16 -13.12 -4.86
C ASP A 222 19.12 -14.41 -5.71
N ALA A 223 18.93 -14.29 -7.03
CA ALA A 223 18.83 -15.44 -7.91
C ALA A 223 20.14 -16.24 -7.93
N LYS A 224 20.03 -17.56 -7.76
CA LYS A 224 21.20 -18.45 -7.77
C LYS A 224 21.84 -18.43 -9.17
N PRO A 225 23.12 -18.08 -9.31
CA PRO A 225 23.78 -18.09 -10.60
C PRO A 225 23.93 -19.54 -11.11
N PRO A 226 23.89 -19.76 -12.44
CA PRO A 226 24.29 -21.04 -13.02
C PRO A 226 25.72 -21.43 -12.62
N PRO A 227 26.06 -22.73 -12.59
CA PRO A 227 27.41 -23.19 -12.29
C PRO A 227 28.46 -22.46 -13.15
N GLY A 228 29.51 -21.95 -12.50
CA GLY A 228 30.59 -21.22 -13.16
C GLY A 228 30.27 -19.76 -13.54
N LYS A 229 29.09 -19.22 -13.21
CA LYS A 229 28.75 -17.81 -13.43
C LYS A 229 28.79 -17.00 -12.14
N ALA A 230 29.17 -15.73 -12.25
CA ALA A 230 29.12 -14.79 -11.13
C ALA A 230 27.67 -14.47 -10.71
N PRO A 231 27.43 -14.15 -9.42
CA PRO A 231 26.12 -13.64 -8.97
C PRO A 231 25.67 -12.41 -9.75
N ALA A 232 24.36 -12.24 -9.89
CA ALA A 232 23.79 -11.06 -10.54
C ALA A 232 24.11 -9.79 -9.72
N LYS A 233 24.50 -8.72 -10.41
CA LYS A 233 24.70 -7.41 -9.81
C LYS A 233 23.45 -6.56 -9.94
N PHE A 234 23.21 -5.71 -8.95
CA PHE A 234 22.13 -4.73 -9.02
C PHE A 234 22.35 -3.78 -10.20
N THR A 235 21.28 -3.52 -10.96
CA THR A 235 21.29 -2.53 -12.05
C THR A 235 20.71 -1.22 -11.53
N PRO A 236 21.47 -0.10 -11.56
CA PRO A 236 21.00 1.20 -11.08
C PRO A 236 19.69 1.64 -11.73
N ILE A 237 18.81 2.22 -10.92
CA ILE A 237 17.58 2.91 -11.35
C ILE A 237 17.74 4.39 -10.98
N GLU A 238 18.48 5.13 -11.82
CA GLU A 238 18.88 6.52 -11.53
C GLU A 238 17.70 7.45 -11.22
N LYS A 239 16.56 7.28 -11.90
CA LYS A 239 15.34 8.08 -11.65
C LYS A 239 14.79 7.95 -10.22
N MET A 240 15.10 6.85 -9.53
CA MET A 240 14.70 6.60 -8.13
C MET A 240 15.79 7.03 -7.13
N GLY A 241 16.97 7.44 -7.61
CA GLY A 241 18.16 7.67 -6.77
C GLY A 241 18.74 6.38 -6.18
N VAL A 242 18.48 5.22 -6.80
CA VAL A 242 18.89 3.90 -6.28
C VAL A 242 19.94 3.27 -7.20
N ARG A 243 21.17 3.16 -6.71
CA ARG A 243 22.33 2.66 -7.48
C ARG A 243 22.85 1.31 -7.01
N THR A 244 22.53 0.90 -5.79
CA THR A 244 23.02 -0.37 -5.21
C THR A 244 21.90 -1.19 -4.59
N ALA A 245 22.16 -2.48 -4.35
CA ALA A 245 21.22 -3.37 -3.66
C ALA A 245 20.93 -2.89 -2.23
N GLU A 246 21.93 -2.32 -1.54
CA GLU A 246 21.78 -1.75 -0.20
C GLU A 246 20.85 -0.54 -0.22
N GLN A 247 20.98 0.34 -1.22
CA GLN A 247 20.07 1.48 -1.40
C GLN A 247 18.66 1.02 -1.76
N ALA A 248 18.50 -0.04 -2.56
CA ALA A 248 17.20 -0.62 -2.86
C ALA A 248 16.55 -1.20 -1.59
N ALA A 249 17.30 -1.96 -0.79
CA ALA A 249 16.84 -2.50 0.48
C ALA A 249 16.46 -1.40 1.49
N ALA A 250 17.25 -0.33 1.56
CA ALA A 250 16.95 0.85 2.38
C ALA A 250 15.73 1.65 1.87
N THR A 251 15.38 1.53 0.59
CA THR A 251 14.21 2.19 -0.02
C THR A 251 12.94 1.36 0.19
N LEU A 252 13.01 0.04 0.02
CA LEU A 252 11.86 -0.86 0.09
C LEU A 252 11.42 -1.12 1.53
N GLY A 253 10.17 -0.78 1.83
CA GLY A 253 9.48 -1.13 3.07
C GLY A 253 9.10 -2.60 3.08
N ILE A 254 8.49 -3.08 2.00
CA ILE A 254 8.18 -4.48 1.72
C ILE A 254 8.17 -4.67 0.20
N LEU A 255 8.70 -5.80 -0.27
CA LEU A 255 8.77 -6.11 -1.69
C LEU A 255 7.45 -6.69 -2.20
N LEU A 256 7.07 -6.33 -3.42
CA LEU A 256 6.13 -7.12 -4.19
C LEU A 256 6.83 -8.42 -4.62
N PHE A 257 6.13 -9.55 -4.54
CA PHE A 257 6.65 -10.77 -5.15
C PHE A 257 6.68 -10.62 -6.67
N VAL A 258 7.86 -10.81 -7.27
CA VAL A 258 8.04 -10.87 -8.71
C VAL A 258 8.81 -12.13 -9.06
N GLN A 259 8.28 -12.93 -10.00
CA GLN A 259 8.99 -14.09 -10.50
C GLN A 259 10.10 -13.63 -11.44
N VAL A 260 11.35 -13.79 -11.01
CA VAL A 260 12.54 -13.45 -11.79
C VAL A 260 13.25 -14.70 -12.32
N PRO A 261 13.97 -14.63 -13.44
CA PRO A 261 14.77 -15.75 -13.93
C PRO A 261 15.75 -16.26 -12.86
N GLY A 262 15.70 -17.56 -12.55
CA GLY A 262 16.53 -18.17 -11.50
C GLY A 262 16.08 -17.89 -10.05
N GLY A 263 15.00 -17.14 -9.86
CA GLY A 263 14.34 -16.94 -8.57
C GLY A 263 13.24 -17.95 -8.28
N MET A 264 12.49 -17.73 -7.19
CA MET A 264 11.34 -18.57 -6.84
C MET A 264 10.19 -18.39 -7.83
N THR A 265 9.54 -19.50 -8.18
CA THR A 265 8.23 -19.48 -8.85
C THR A 265 7.11 -19.12 -7.87
N VAL A 266 5.96 -18.70 -8.39
CA VAL A 266 4.73 -18.48 -7.61
C VAL A 266 4.41 -19.69 -6.72
N ALA A 267 4.44 -20.89 -7.29
CA ALA A 267 4.10 -22.12 -6.57
C ALA A 267 5.07 -22.41 -5.41
N GLN A 268 6.39 -22.30 -5.65
CA GLN A 268 7.40 -22.52 -4.62
C GLN A 268 7.29 -21.50 -3.48
N ALA A 269 7.11 -20.22 -3.80
CA ALA A 269 7.01 -19.18 -2.79
C ALA A 269 5.73 -19.32 -1.95
N LEU A 270 4.61 -19.76 -2.54
CA LEU A 270 3.38 -20.08 -1.80
C LEU A 270 3.52 -21.34 -0.96
N GLU A 271 4.21 -22.37 -1.44
CA GLU A 271 4.49 -23.58 -0.66
C GLU A 271 5.31 -23.24 0.59
N LEU A 272 6.37 -22.44 0.44
CA LEU A 272 7.18 -21.94 1.56
C LEU A 272 6.35 -21.06 2.51
N PHE A 273 5.46 -20.23 1.95
CA PHE A 273 4.55 -19.41 2.76
C PHE A 273 3.68 -20.27 3.67
N HIS A 274 3.04 -21.31 3.14
CA HIS A 274 2.18 -22.20 3.94
C HIS A 274 2.99 -23.05 4.93
N LYS A 275 4.13 -23.61 4.52
CA LYS A 275 5.02 -24.39 5.39
C LYS A 275 5.55 -23.59 6.59
N SER A 276 5.70 -22.28 6.43
CA SER A 276 6.14 -21.37 7.49
C SER A 276 5.01 -20.74 8.31
N GLY A 277 3.78 -21.26 8.17
CA GLY A 277 2.61 -20.84 8.96
C GLY A 277 1.86 -19.62 8.41
N GLY A 278 2.15 -19.22 7.16
CA GLY A 278 1.40 -18.20 6.44
C GLY A 278 -0.07 -18.58 6.23
N LYS A 279 -0.96 -17.59 6.32
CA LYS A 279 -2.41 -17.69 6.12
C LYS A 279 -2.90 -16.68 5.08
#